data_AF-A0A0P9UM05-F1
#
_entry.id   AF-A0A0P9UM05-F1
#
_cell.length_a   1.000
_cell.length_b   1.000
_cell.length_c   1.000
_cell.angle_alpha   90.00
_cell.angle_beta   90.00
_cell.angle_gamma   90.00
#
_symmetry.space_group_name_H-M   'P 1'
#
loop_
_entity.id
_entity.type
_entity.pdbx_description
1 polymer ?
#
loop_
_entity_poly.entity_id
_entity_poly.type
_entity_poly.pdbx_seq_one_letter_code
_entity_poly.pdbx_strand_id
1 'polypeptide(L)' 'TAPWHLHEFVTVDHRRLMVIIHCEDTTSGFAARFPSKALMDKYLAFLRKALPANAQYIEKATDWHQG' A
#
# COMPACT_ATOMS: atom_id res chain seq x y z
N THR A 1 -15.24 2.28 -3.78
CA THR A 1 -14.02 2.03 -2.98
C THR A 1 -14.37 2.23 -1.51
N ALA A 2 -13.89 1.36 -0.63
CA ALA A 2 -14.12 1.50 0.81
C ALA A 2 -13.48 2.79 1.36
N PRO A 3 -14.01 3.38 2.45
CA PRO A 3 -13.39 4.53 3.10
C PRO A 3 -11.95 4.28 3.56
N TRP A 4 -11.09 5.29 3.47
CA TRP A 4 -9.67 5.21 3.86
C TRP A 4 -9.45 4.78 5.32
N HIS A 5 -10.37 5.11 6.23
CA HIS A 5 -10.26 4.74 7.65
C HIS A 5 -10.41 3.24 7.92
N LEU A 6 -10.90 2.47 6.94
CA LEU A 6 -11.00 1.01 7.04
C LEU A 6 -9.75 0.30 6.52
N HIS A 7 -8.71 1.02 6.10
CA HIS A 7 -7.49 0.42 5.56
C HIS A 7 -6.39 0.36 6.62
N GLU A 8 -6.20 -0.82 7.19
CA GLU A 8 -5.29 -1.02 8.34
C GLU A 8 -3.91 -1.54 7.96
N PHE A 9 -3.74 -2.07 6.75
CA PHE A 9 -2.46 -2.64 6.32
C PHE A 9 -2.02 -2.09 4.97
N VAL A 10 -0.72 -1.79 4.87
CA VAL A 10 -0.06 -1.37 3.64
C VAL A 10 1.13 -2.28 3.39
N THR A 11 1.10 -3.05 2.31
CA THR A 11 2.27 -3.80 1.85
C THR A 11 3.10 -2.91 0.91
N VAL A 12 4.41 -2.80 1.16
CA VAL A 12 5.35 -2.05 0.33
C VAL A 12 6.39 -3.00 -0.26
N ASP A 13 6.39 -3.13 -1.59
CA ASP A 13 7.38 -3.90 -2.35
C ASP A 13 8.29 -2.94 -3.11
N HIS A 14 9.47 -2.67 -2.53
CA HIS A 14 10.49 -1.83 -3.15
C HIS A 14 11.11 -2.43 -4.40
N ARG A 15 11.10 -3.77 -4.55
CA ARG A 15 11.69 -4.46 -5.70
C ARG A 15 10.82 -4.31 -6.94
N ARG A 16 9.50 -4.40 -6.77
CA ARG A 16 8.52 -4.24 -7.85
C ARG A 16 7.97 -2.82 -7.96
N LEU A 17 8.43 -1.89 -7.11
CA LEU A 17 7.92 -0.54 -6.97
C LEU A 17 6.38 -0.54 -6.83
N MET A 18 5.88 -1.30 -5.86
CA MET A 18 4.46 -1.55 -5.69
C MET A 18 4.02 -1.30 -4.25
N VAL A 19 2.84 -0.71 -4.09
CA VAL A 19 2.19 -0.49 -2.80
C VAL A 19 0.80 -1.12 -2.86
N ILE A 20 0.45 -1.95 -1.89
CA ILE A 20 -0.88 -2.57 -1.78
C ILE A 20 -1.53 -2.04 -0.51
N ILE A 21 -2.70 -1.44 -0.65
CA ILE A 21 -3.49 -0.95 0.49
C ILE A 21 -4.61 -1.94 0.74
N HIS A 22 -4.70 -2.43 1.96
CA HIS A 22 -5.63 -3.47 2.37
C HIS A 22 -6.68 -2.92 3.34
N CYS A 23 -7.90 -3.45 3.30
CA CYS A 23 -8.96 -3.09 4.25
C CYS A 23 -8.84 -3.86 5.57
N GLU A 24 -9.40 -5.08 5.62
CA GLU A 24 -9.58 -5.87 6.86
C GLU A 24 -8.49 -6.94 7.06
N ASP A 25 -7.86 -7.40 5.99
CA ASP A 25 -6.82 -8.42 6.02
C ASP A 25 -5.78 -8.22 4.90
N THR A 26 -4.71 -8.99 4.88
CA THR A 26 -3.69 -8.87 3.82
C THR A 26 -4.05 -9.57 2.51
N THR A 27 -5.24 -10.17 2.38
CA THR A 27 -5.64 -10.99 1.23
C THR A 27 -6.34 -10.19 0.15
N SER A 28 -7.01 -9.09 0.53
CA SER A 28 -7.70 -8.19 -0.39
C SER A 28 -7.12 -6.78 -0.34
N GLY A 29 -6.99 -6.12 -1.48
CA GLY A 29 -6.44 -4.77 -1.51
C GLY A 29 -6.33 -4.15 -2.89
N PHE A 30 -5.96 -2.87 -2.91
CA PHE A 30 -5.68 -2.11 -4.11
C PHE A 30 -4.17 -1.98 -4.31
N ALA A 31 -3.67 -2.52 -5.42
CA ALA A 31 -2.26 -2.40 -5.79
C ALA A 31 -2.02 -1.19 -6.70
N ALA A 32 -1.05 -0.37 -6.32
CA ALA A 32 -0.50 0.71 -7.11
C ALA A 32 0.95 0.38 -7.49
N ARG A 33 1.26 0.38 -8.80
CA ARG A 33 2.63 0.23 -9.31
C ARG A 33 3.18 1.59 -9.73
N PHE A 34 4.46 1.80 -9.47
CA PHE A 34 5.12 3.08 -9.69
C PHE A 34 6.27 2.93 -10.70
N PRO A 35 6.46 3.90 -11.61
CA PRO A 35 7.56 3.85 -12.57
C PRO A 35 8.89 4.31 -11.97
N SER A 36 8.90 4.84 -10.74
CA SER A 36 10.14 5.21 -10.03
C SER A 36 9.96 5.19 -8.52
N LYS A 37 11.07 4.99 -7.80
CA LYS A 37 11.12 5.07 -6.34
C LYS A 37 10.67 6.45 -5.82
N ALA A 38 11.04 7.54 -6.50
CA ALA A 38 10.67 8.89 -6.09
C ALA A 38 9.15 9.12 -6.07
N LEU A 39 8.42 8.55 -7.03
CA LEU A 39 6.95 8.62 -7.05
C LEU A 39 6.32 7.74 -5.98
N MET A 40 6.88 6.55 -5.76
CA MET A 40 6.45 5.67 -4.67
C MET A 40 6.65 6.31 -3.30
N ASP A 41 7.80 6.94 -3.06
CA ASP A 41 8.10 7.61 -1.79
C ASP A 41 7.12 8.78 -1.54
N LYS A 42 6.79 9.56 -2.58
CA LYS A 42 5.74 10.61 -2.51
C LYS A 42 4.38 10.02 -2.16
N TYR A 43 4.03 8.88 -2.76
CA TYR A 43 2.78 8.18 -2.47
C TYR A 43 2.72 7.66 -1.04
N LEU A 44 3.80 7.06 -0.53
CA LEU A 44 3.89 6.61 0.86
C LEU A 44 3.78 7.78 1.85
N ALA A 45 4.39 8.93 1.55
CA ALA A 45 4.24 10.13 2.36
C ALA A 45 2.80 10.65 2.39
N PHE A 46 2.05 10.52 1.29
CA PHE A 46 0.62 10.80 1.25
C PHE A 46 -0.18 9.80 2.10
N LEU A 47 0.06 8.49 1.94
CA LEU A 47 -0.64 7.46 2.69
C LEU A 47 -0.48 7.62 4.20
N ARG A 48 0.72 8.00 4.68
CA ARG A 48 0.97 8.25 6.11
C ARG A 48 0.12 9.38 6.69
N LYS A 49 -0.38 10.29 5.86
CA LYS A 49 -1.27 11.38 6.27
C LYS A 49 -2.74 11.02 6.10
N ALA A 50 -3.07 10.18 5.11
CA ALA A 50 -4.44 9.85 4.75
C ALA A 50 -4.99 8.64 5.53
N LEU A 51 -4.12 7.71 5.90
CA LEU A 51 -4.50 6.51 6.63
C LEU A 51 -4.55 6.74 8.15
N PRO A 52 -5.31 5.91 8.88
CA PRO A 52 -5.29 5.90 10.33
C PRO A 52 -3.87 5.78 10.91
N ALA A 53 -3.63 6.39 12.07
CA ALA A 53 -2.31 6.35 12.72
C ALA A 53 -1.87 4.94 13.14
N ASN A 54 -2.82 4.01 13.30
CA ASN A 54 -2.57 2.60 13.58
C ASN A 54 -2.33 1.75 12.31
N ALA A 55 -2.38 2.33 11.11
CA ALA A 55 -2.13 1.60 9.88
C ALA A 55 -0.69 1.04 9.86
N GLN A 56 -0.57 -0.25 9.60
CA GLN A 56 0.71 -0.96 9.62
C GLN A 56 1.32 -1.00 8.22
N TYR A 57 2.58 -0.56 8.12
CA TYR A 57 3.35 -0.64 6.88
C TYR A 57 4.28 -1.85 6.94
N ILE A 58 4.07 -2.80 6.04
CA ILE A 58 4.81 -4.06 5.96
C ILE A 58 5.68 -4.01 4.70
N GLU A 59 6.99 -3.93 4.89
CA GLU A 59 7.95 -4.04 3.79
C GLU A 59 8.18 -5.52 3.46
N LYS A 60 7.68 -5.96 2.31
CA LYS A 60 7.88 -7.33 1.81
C LYS A 60 7.78 -7.38 0.30
N ALA A 61 8.56 -8.29 -0.29
CA ALA A 61 8.32 -8.70 -1.68
C ALA A 61 6.96 -9.43 -1.75
N THR A 62 6.18 -9.15 -2.79
CA THR A 62 4.86 -9.75 -2.95
C THR A 62 4.64 -10.29 -4.36
N ASP A 63 4.03 -11.47 -4.43
CA ASP A 63 3.58 -12.07 -5.68
C ASP A 63 2.17 -11.60 -6.07
N TRP A 64 1.77 -10.40 -5.64
CA TRP A 64 0.47 -9.85 -6.00
C TRP A 64 0.34 -9.67 -7.52
N HIS A 65 -0.62 -10.41 -8.08
CA HIS A 65 -1.07 -10.27 -9.46
C HIS A 65 -2.43 -9.55 -9.44
N GLN A 66 -2.44 -8.30 -9.92
CA GLN A 66 -3.68 -7.63 -10.29
C GLN A 66 -4.27 -8.41 -11.46
N GLY A 67 -5.40 -9.09 -11.23
CA GLY A 67 -6.19 -9.74 -12.28
C GLY A 67 -6.84 -8.74 -13.21
#